data_AF-A0A926GE91-F1
#
_entry.id   AF-A0A926GE91-F1
#
_cell.length_a   1.000
_cell.length_b   1.000
_cell.length_c   1.000
_cell.angle_alpha   90.00
_cell.angle_beta   90.00
_cell.angle_gamma   90.00
#
_symmetry.space_group_name_H-M   'P 1'
#
loop_
_entity.id
_entity.type
_entity.pdbx_description
1 polymer ?
#
loop_
_entity_poly.entity_id
_entity_poly.type
_entity_poly.pdbx_seq_one_letter_code
_entity_poly.pdbx_strand_id
1 'polypeptide(L)'
;MIPFALAALCLLILIAVHLTVGQKEVVRPLLRSDALPADVKYTLFLCWHVVTLVMVLAALAYIAAAISPSHASYSLPATITMGLLSLWCLAVVLWKRQRQRDMPQWIAFALVAILGAWGHWGI
;
A
#
# COMPACT_ATOMS: atom_id res chain seq x y z
N MET A 1 14.57 4.58 14.45
CA MET A 1 14.01 3.25 14.76
C MET A 1 12.49 3.27 14.97
N ILE A 2 11.94 4.09 15.90
CA ILE A 2 10.49 4.17 16.15
C ILE A 2 9.66 4.47 14.87
N PRO A 3 10.04 5.43 14.00
CA PRO A 3 9.24 5.73 12.81
C PRO A 3 9.10 4.53 11.86
N PHE A 4 10.15 3.71 11.73
CA PHE A 4 10.11 2.48 10.93
C PHE A 4 9.17 1.44 11.52
N ALA A 5 9.14 1.27 12.85
CA ALA A 5 8.20 0.37 13.51
C ALA A 5 6.75 0.81 13.29
N LEU A 6 6.48 2.11 13.34
CA LEU A 6 5.16 2.67 13.04
C LEU A 6 4.77 2.46 11.57
N ALA A 7 5.69 2.72 10.63
CA ALA A 7 5.47 2.48 9.21
C ALA A 7 5.14 1.00 8.91
N ALA A 8 5.88 0.07 9.53
CA ALA A 8 5.62 -1.35 9.45
C ALA A 8 4.24 -1.73 10.00
N LEU A 9 3.90 -1.23 11.19
CA LEU A 9 2.59 -1.49 11.82
C LEU A 9 1.44 -1.00 10.94
N CYS A 10 1.55 0.21 10.38
CA CYS A 10 0.56 0.75 9.45
C CYS A 10 0.38 -0.15 8.22
N LEU A 11 1.48 -0.66 7.63
CA LEU A 11 1.38 -1.58 6.50
C LEU A 11 0.77 -2.92 6.88
N LEU A 12 1.11 -3.49 8.04
CA LEU A 12 0.52 -4.75 8.50
C LEU A 12 -1.00 -4.61 8.69
N ILE A 13 -1.46 -3.50 9.27
CA ILE A 13 -2.88 -3.17 9.38
C ILE A 13 -3.51 -3.03 7.99
N LEU A 14 -2.85 -2.30 7.07
CA LEU A 14 -3.35 -2.10 5.72
C LEU A 14 -3.45 -3.41 4.93
N ILE A 15 -2.47 -4.31 5.06
CA ILE A 15 -2.49 -5.65 4.47
C ILE A 15 -3.68 -6.45 5.02
N ALA A 16 -3.91 -6.42 6.33
CA ALA A 16 -5.05 -7.10 6.93
C ALA A 16 -6.38 -6.55 6.40
N VAL A 17 -6.54 -5.23 6.34
CA VAL A 17 -7.72 -4.57 5.76
C VAL A 17 -7.90 -4.93 4.28
N HIS A 18 -6.83 -4.91 3.50
CA HIS A 18 -6.84 -5.25 2.08
C HIS A 18 -7.29 -6.69 1.85
N LEU A 19 -6.75 -7.65 2.60
CA LEU A 19 -7.10 -9.07 2.46
C LEU A 19 -8.48 -9.44 3.03
N THR A 20 -9.08 -8.60 3.87
CA THR A 20 -10.38 -8.90 4.52
C THR A 20 -11.50 -8.00 4.02
N VAL A 21 -11.47 -6.72 4.38
CA VAL A 21 -12.47 -5.71 3.97
C VAL A 21 -12.42 -5.51 2.46
N GLY A 22 -11.23 -5.31 1.90
CA GLY A 22 -11.07 -5.14 0.45
C GLY A 22 -11.49 -6.39 -0.34
N GLN A 23 -11.25 -7.58 0.20
CA GLN A 23 -11.75 -8.82 -0.40
C GLN A 23 -13.29 -8.83 -0.48
N LYS A 24 -13.97 -8.39 0.58
CA LYS A 24 -15.44 -8.33 0.65
C LYS A 24 -16.01 -7.23 -0.26
N GLU A 25 -15.42 -6.05 -0.24
CA GLU A 25 -15.99 -4.83 -0.85
C GLU A 25 -15.54 -4.58 -2.29
N VAL A 26 -14.36 -5.09 -2.69
CA VAL A 26 -13.80 -4.85 -4.03
C VAL A 26 -13.71 -6.14 -4.83
N VAL A 27 -13.00 -7.15 -4.31
CA VAL A 27 -12.68 -8.35 -5.10
C VAL A 27 -13.90 -9.23 -5.38
N ARG A 28 -14.71 -9.54 -4.36
CA ARG A 28 -15.91 -10.37 -4.55
C ARG A 28 -16.91 -9.73 -5.53
N PRO A 29 -17.23 -8.42 -5.44
CA PRO A 29 -18.07 -7.75 -6.44
C PRO A 29 -17.46 -7.75 -7.84
N LEU A 30 -16.14 -7.49 -7.96
CA LEU A 30 -15.43 -7.54 -9.23
C LEU A 30 -15.58 -8.91 -9.92
N LEU A 31 -15.33 -10.01 -9.20
CA LEU A 31 -15.37 -11.36 -9.75
C LEU A 31 -16.80 -11.81 -10.14
N ARG A 32 -17.80 -11.34 -9.37
CA ARG A 32 -19.23 -11.61 -9.62
C ARG A 32 -19.84 -10.74 -10.71
N SER A 33 -19.13 -9.73 -11.20
CA SER A 33 -19.64 -8.87 -12.27
C SER A 33 -19.74 -9.63 -13.59
N ASP A 34 -20.92 -9.60 -14.20
CA ASP A 34 -21.16 -10.10 -15.56
C ASP A 34 -20.85 -9.05 -16.63
N ALA A 35 -20.55 -7.81 -16.22
CA ALA A 35 -20.24 -6.70 -17.14
C ALA A 35 -18.79 -6.76 -17.68
N LEU A 36 -17.94 -7.60 -17.10
CA LEU A 36 -16.52 -7.69 -17.47
C LEU A 36 -16.18 -9.10 -18.00
N PRO A 37 -15.45 -9.18 -19.12
CA PRO A 37 -14.83 -10.41 -19.58
C PRO A 37 -13.96 -11.08 -18.50
N ALA A 38 -13.86 -12.41 -18.55
CA ALA A 38 -13.18 -13.20 -17.52
C ALA A 38 -11.68 -12.85 -17.39
N ASP A 39 -11.00 -12.62 -18.50
CA ASP A 39 -9.59 -12.22 -18.55
C ASP A 39 -9.34 -10.88 -17.85
N VAL A 40 -10.21 -9.89 -18.04
CA VAL A 40 -10.14 -8.59 -17.34
C VAL A 40 -10.31 -8.77 -15.83
N LYS A 41 -11.29 -9.59 -15.40
CA LYS A 41 -11.53 -9.89 -13.99
C LYS A 41 -10.33 -10.54 -13.32
N TYR A 42 -9.75 -11.56 -13.95
CA TYR A 42 -8.61 -12.27 -13.39
C TYR A 42 -7.31 -11.45 -13.43
N THR A 43 -7.15 -10.57 -14.43
CA THR A 43 -6.03 -9.61 -14.45
C THR A 43 -6.12 -8.64 -13.29
N LEU A 44 -7.30 -8.05 -13.04
CA LEU A 44 -7.51 -7.15 -11.91
C LEU A 44 -7.36 -7.86 -10.55
N PHE A 45 -7.80 -9.12 -10.45
CA PHE A 45 -7.57 -9.97 -9.29
C PHE A 45 -6.08 -10.24 -9.03
N LEU A 46 -5.31 -10.48 -10.09
CA LEU A 46 -3.85 -10.63 -9.99
C LEU A 46 -3.21 -9.32 -9.52
N CYS A 47 -3.54 -8.19 -10.15
CA CYS A 47 -3.03 -6.87 -9.76
C CYS A 47 -3.34 -6.54 -8.29
N TRP A 48 -4.52 -6.92 -7.80
CA TRP A 48 -4.90 -6.77 -6.40
C TRP A 48 -3.94 -7.49 -5.43
N HIS A 49 -3.52 -8.71 -5.76
CA HIS A 49 -2.58 -9.48 -4.94
C HIS A 49 -1.13 -9.01 -5.11
N VAL A 50 -0.75 -8.53 -6.29
CA VAL A 50 0.57 -7.90 -6.50
C VAL A 50 0.75 -6.71 -5.54
N VAL A 51 -0.27 -5.87 -5.35
CA VAL A 51 -0.22 -4.78 -4.36
C VAL A 51 -0.01 -5.31 -2.93
N THR A 52 -0.65 -6.45 -2.58
CA THR A 52 -0.42 -7.10 -1.28
C THR A 52 1.04 -7.50 -1.10
N LEU A 53 1.62 -8.15 -2.11
CA LEU A 53 3.03 -8.59 -2.07
C LEU A 53 3.98 -7.41 -1.94
N VAL A 54 3.72 -6.30 -2.65
CA VAL A 54 4.50 -5.06 -2.54
C VAL A 54 4.42 -4.48 -1.12
N MET A 55 3.23 -4.44 -0.52
CA MET A 55 3.06 -3.98 0.86
C MET A 55 3.79 -4.90 1.86
N VAL A 56 3.75 -6.22 1.66
CA VAL A 56 4.46 -7.18 2.51
C VAL A 56 5.97 -6.94 2.44
N LEU A 57 6.53 -6.77 1.24
CA LEU A 57 7.96 -6.49 1.06
C LEU A 57 8.37 -5.17 1.72
N ALA A 58 7.54 -4.13 1.58
CA ALA A 58 7.79 -2.85 2.24
C ALA A 58 7.71 -2.97 3.77
N ALA A 59 6.74 -3.72 4.31
CA ALA A 59 6.63 -3.98 5.74
C ALA A 59 7.88 -4.72 6.27
N LEU A 60 8.35 -5.74 5.56
CA LEU A 60 9.57 -6.47 5.92
C LEU A 60 10.80 -5.56 5.91
N ALA A 61 10.93 -4.67 4.92
CA ALA A 61 12.01 -3.70 4.86
C ALA A 61 12.00 -2.73 6.05
N TYR A 62 10.82 -2.22 6.44
CA TYR A 62 10.70 -1.36 7.61
C TYR A 62 10.94 -2.11 8.93
N ILE A 63 10.50 -3.37 9.04
CA ILE A 63 10.81 -4.22 10.21
C ILE A 63 12.33 -4.41 10.33
N ALA A 64 13.01 -4.74 9.23
CA ALA A 64 14.47 -4.90 9.22
C ALA A 64 15.17 -3.61 9.67
N ALA A 65 14.76 -2.46 9.12
CA ALA A 65 15.25 -1.14 9.49
C ALA A 65 14.90 -0.73 10.93
N ALA A 66 13.84 -1.29 11.53
CA ALA A 66 13.44 -1.05 12.91
C ALA A 66 14.21 -1.91 13.93
N ILE A 67 14.80 -3.03 13.50
CA ILE A 67 15.55 -3.94 14.38
C ILE A 67 17.03 -3.53 14.50
N SER A 68 17.66 -3.07 13.42
CA SER A 68 19.08 -2.70 13.42
C SER A 68 19.37 -1.47 12.56
N PRO A 69 20.18 -0.51 13.05
CA PRO A 69 20.68 0.61 12.23
C PRO A 69 21.41 0.16 10.96
N SER A 70 22.07 -1.01 10.98
CA SER A 70 22.75 -1.57 9.80
C SER A 70 21.82 -1.87 8.62
N HIS A 71 20.51 -1.98 8.87
CA HIS A 71 19.49 -2.28 7.87
C HIS A 71 18.69 -1.04 7.45
N ALA A 72 19.05 0.15 7.95
CA ALA A 72 18.31 1.39 7.68
C ALA A 72 18.23 1.71 6.17
N SER A 73 19.19 1.26 5.36
CA SER A 73 19.17 1.45 3.90
C SER A 73 18.00 0.76 3.21
N TYR A 74 17.42 -0.31 3.78
CA TYR A 74 16.25 -0.99 3.23
C TYR A 74 14.98 -0.13 3.32
N SER A 75 14.92 0.85 4.23
CA SER A 75 13.75 1.73 4.37
C SER A 75 13.58 2.65 3.18
N LEU A 76 14.65 3.03 2.49
CA LEU A 76 14.61 4.00 1.39
C LEU A 76 13.79 3.48 0.19
N PRO A 77 14.07 2.32 -0.41
CA PRO A 77 13.25 1.81 -1.52
C PRO A 77 11.80 1.60 -1.08
N ALA A 78 11.55 1.09 0.13
CA ALA A 78 10.19 0.95 0.65
C ALA A 78 9.46 2.31 0.76
N THR A 79 10.16 3.36 1.23
CA THR A 79 9.64 4.73 1.34
C THR A 79 9.28 5.29 -0.02
N ILE A 80 10.19 5.16 -1.00
CA ILE A 80 9.95 5.61 -2.37
C ILE A 80 8.75 4.87 -2.98
N THR A 81 8.68 3.55 -2.83
CA THR A 81 7.55 2.76 -3.36
C THR A 81 6.22 3.21 -2.75
N MET A 82 6.14 3.41 -1.44
CA MET A 82 4.91 3.90 -0.80
C MET A 82 4.54 5.32 -1.26
N GLY A 83 5.54 6.20 -1.42
CA GLY A 83 5.34 7.53 -1.98
C GLY A 83 4.78 7.48 -3.40
N LEU A 84 5.36 6.64 -4.27
CA LEU A 84 4.89 6.48 -5.65
C LEU A 84 3.49 5.87 -5.73
N LEU A 85 3.17 4.86 -4.90
CA LEU A 85 1.83 4.30 -4.83
C LEU A 85 0.80 5.32 -4.34
N SER A 86 1.17 6.14 -3.36
CA SER A 86 0.34 7.25 -2.88
C SER A 86 0.05 8.24 -4.01
N LEU A 87 1.09 8.74 -4.68
CA LEU A 87 0.95 9.69 -5.78
C LEU A 87 0.14 9.10 -6.93
N TRP A 88 0.36 7.83 -7.29
CA TRP A 88 -0.40 7.17 -8.34
C TRP A 88 -1.87 7.01 -7.96
N CYS A 89 -2.17 6.59 -6.73
CA CYS A 89 -3.55 6.47 -6.26
C CYS A 89 -4.24 7.84 -6.26
N LEU A 90 -3.58 8.88 -5.77
CA LEU A 90 -4.11 10.24 -5.80
C LEU A 90 -4.34 10.73 -7.24
N ALA A 91 -3.39 10.48 -8.14
CA ALA A 91 -3.52 10.83 -9.55
C ALA A 91 -4.74 10.15 -10.19
N VAL A 92 -4.97 8.87 -9.92
CA VAL A 92 -6.16 8.14 -10.40
C VAL A 92 -7.45 8.75 -9.83
N VAL A 93 -7.49 9.07 -8.53
CA VAL A 93 -8.66 9.69 -7.91
C VAL A 93 -9.00 11.02 -8.56
N LEU A 94 -8.00 11.87 -8.79
CA LEU A 94 -8.19 13.17 -9.44
C LEU A 94 -8.55 13.02 -10.92
N TRP A 95 -7.83 12.18 -11.67
CA TRP A 95 -8.02 11.99 -13.10
C TRP A 95 -9.37 11.37 -13.43
N LYS A 96 -9.78 10.33 -12.70
CA LYS A 96 -11.06 9.67 -12.88
C LYS A 96 -12.20 10.34 -12.09
N ARG A 97 -11.94 11.51 -11.48
CA ARG A 97 -12.90 12.32 -10.71
C ARG A 97 -13.67 11.49 -9.67
N GLN A 98 -12.96 10.58 -9.01
CA GLN A 98 -13.54 9.73 -7.97
C GLN A 98 -13.62 10.50 -6.65
N ARG A 99 -14.48 10.05 -5.73
CA ARG A 99 -14.54 10.65 -4.39
C ARG A 99 -13.39 10.12 -3.54
N GLN A 100 -12.76 11.00 -2.78
CA GLN A 100 -11.64 10.63 -1.89
C GLN A 100 -12.00 9.51 -0.91
N ARG A 101 -13.24 9.50 -0.43
CA ARG A 101 -13.76 8.48 0.49
C ARG A 101 -14.00 7.11 -0.15
N ASP A 102 -14.20 7.07 -1.47
CA ASP A 102 -14.45 5.81 -2.20
C ASP A 102 -13.12 5.14 -2.58
N MET A 103 -12.02 5.91 -2.63
CA MET A 103 -10.66 5.44 -2.91
C MET A 103 -9.63 6.07 -1.94
N PRO A 104 -9.73 5.82 -0.62
CA PRO A 104 -8.92 6.51 0.39
C PRO A 104 -7.48 5.99 0.49
N GLN A 105 -7.09 4.98 -0.28
CA GLN A 105 -5.80 4.28 -0.12
C GLN A 105 -4.56 5.19 -0.27
N TRP A 106 -4.64 6.29 -1.02
CA TRP A 106 -3.52 7.21 -1.17
C TRP A 106 -3.11 7.85 0.17
N ILE A 107 -4.07 8.10 1.06
CA ILE A 107 -3.82 8.68 2.39
C ILE A 107 -3.00 7.71 3.24
N ALA A 108 -3.36 6.43 3.21
CA ALA A 108 -2.65 5.39 3.96
C ALA A 108 -1.20 5.23 3.45
N PHE A 109 -1.01 5.18 2.14
CA PHE A 109 0.34 5.12 1.56
C PHE A 109 1.15 6.40 1.82
N ALA A 110 0.52 7.58 1.78
CA ALA A 110 1.17 8.84 2.15
C ALA A 110 1.67 8.82 3.60
N LEU A 111 0.82 8.39 4.55
CA LEU A 111 1.18 8.28 5.95
C LEU A 111 2.40 7.35 6.14
N VAL A 112 2.39 6.18 5.50
CA VAL A 112 3.52 5.24 5.57
C VAL A 112 4.78 5.85 4.96
N ALA A 113 4.68 6.54 3.82
CA ALA A 113 5.81 7.20 3.19
C ALA A 113 6.39 8.32 4.06
N ILE A 114 5.54 9.12 4.72
CA ILE A 114 5.97 10.17 5.66
C ILE A 114 6.72 9.56 6.85
N LEU A 115 6.18 8.49 7.45
CA LEU A 115 6.84 7.79 8.57
C LEU A 115 8.19 7.18 8.14
N GLY A 116 8.26 6.60 6.95
CA GLY A 116 9.50 6.08 6.36
C GLY A 116 10.54 7.17 6.13
N ALA A 117 10.11 8.31 5.57
CA ALA A 117 10.95 9.48 5.33
C ALA A 117 11.46 10.10 6.64
N TRP A 118 10.60 10.22 7.66
CA TRP A 118 10.99 10.65 9.00
C TRP A 118 12.05 9.72 9.59
N GLY A 119 11.85 8.41 9.53
CA GLY A 119 12.84 7.46 10.05
C GLY A 119 14.18 7.51 9.32
N HIS A 120 14.18 7.80 8.02
CA HIS A 120 15.37 7.77 7.19
C HIS A 120 16.16 9.09 7.22
N TRP A 121 15.48 10.24 7.18
CA TRP A 121 16.11 11.56 7.11
C TRP A 121 15.99 12.41 8.38
N GLY A 122 15.22 11.97 9.37
CA GLY A 122 15.11 12.66 10.66
C GLY A 122 14.37 14.01 10.62
N ILE A 123 13.55 14.25 9.59
CA ILE A 123 12.64 15.41 9.49
C ILE A 123 11.52 15.37 10.52
#